data_AF-C4JAA5-F1
#
_entry.id   AF-C4JAA5-F1
#
_cell.length_a   1.000
_cell.length_b   1.000
_cell.length_c   1.000
_cell.angle_alpha   90.00
_cell.angle_beta   90.00
_cell.angle_gamma   90.00
#
_symmetry.space_group_name_H-M   'P 1'
#
loop_
_entity.id
_entity.type
_entity.pdbx_description
1 polymer ?
#
loop_
_entity_poly.entity_id
_entity_poly.type
_entity_poly.pdbx_seq_one_letter_code
_entity_poly.pdbx_strand_id
1 'polypeptide(L)'
;MSPASSSEEDDVFSWVGIIMYLPTSDARQRKEITEEFFSYRSLARSLWDDYSAYEHWAKIEVPKDKDELAELQARLRKRFPVDAYNKARMELDPNKVLSNAKLEKMFPVLEPPHQTK
;
A
#
# COMPACT_ATOMS: atom_id res chain seq x y z
N MET A 1 5.04 11.16 -3.79
CA MET A 1 5.11 9.71 -3.43
C MET A 1 5.56 9.48 -1.99
N SER A 2 5.98 10.50 -1.22
CA SER A 2 6.25 10.32 0.21
C SER A 2 4.92 10.31 1.00
N PRO A 3 4.70 9.42 1.98
CA PRO A 3 3.57 9.54 2.90
C PRO A 3 3.69 10.78 3.79
N ALA A 4 4.92 11.28 3.98
CA ALA A 4 5.25 12.54 4.63
C ALA A 4 5.65 13.61 3.59
N SER A 5 4.75 13.90 2.64
CA SER A 5 4.87 15.07 1.77
C SER A 5 3.61 15.92 1.85
N SER A 6 3.80 17.23 1.92
CA SER A 6 2.76 18.26 1.83
C SER A 6 3.21 19.38 0.89
N SER A 7 2.26 20.21 0.45
CA SER A 7 2.55 21.51 -0.19
C SER A 7 2.97 22.55 0.83
N GLU A 8 2.57 22.39 2.09
CA GLU A 8 2.87 23.33 3.17
C GLU A 8 4.18 22.93 3.87
N GLU A 9 5.08 23.89 4.06
CA GLU A 9 6.40 23.65 4.64
C GLU A 9 6.35 23.33 6.15
N ASP A 10 5.35 23.86 6.85
CA ASP A 10 5.20 23.73 8.30
C ASP A 10 4.40 22.48 8.73
N ASP A 11 3.94 21.68 7.76
CA ASP A 11 3.17 20.47 8.05
C ASP A 11 4.02 19.42 8.79
N VAL A 12 3.47 18.91 9.89
CA VAL A 12 4.09 17.86 10.70
C VAL A 12 3.42 16.50 10.45
N PHE A 13 4.21 15.44 10.55
CA PHE A 13 3.73 14.07 10.36
C PHE A 13 3.96 13.25 11.64
N SER A 14 2.94 12.48 12.03
CA SER A 14 3.01 11.55 13.16
C SER A 14 2.98 10.10 12.65
N TRP A 15 3.91 9.28 13.13
CA TRP A 15 4.01 7.88 12.74
C TRP A 15 3.51 6.98 13.86
N VAL A 16 2.36 6.35 13.66
CA VAL A 16 1.76 5.41 14.62
C VAL A 16 1.92 3.99 14.08
N GLY A 17 2.73 3.18 14.76
CA GLY A 17 2.96 1.78 14.43
C GLY A 17 2.37 0.85 15.47
N ILE A 18 1.46 -0.03 15.06
CA ILE A 18 0.89 -1.06 15.94
C ILE A 18 1.64 -2.35 15.66
N ILE A 19 2.37 -2.83 16.65
CA ILE A 19 3.25 -3.99 16.54
C ILE A 19 2.64 -5.13 17.34
N MET A 20 2.30 -6.20 16.63
CA MET A 20 1.92 -7.46 17.24
C MET A 20 3.20 -8.24 17.61
N TYR A 21 3.48 -8.35 18.90
CA TYR A 21 4.43 -9.35 19.38
C TYR A 21 3.76 -10.72 19.32
N LEU A 22 4.48 -11.73 18.83
CA LEU A 22 4.00 -13.11 18.78
C LEU A 22 4.56 -13.86 20.00
N PRO A 23 3.82 -13.97 21.12
CA PRO A 23 4.35 -14.48 22.39
C PRO A 23 4.49 -16.01 22.45
N THR A 24 4.15 -16.72 21.37
CA THR A 24 4.00 -18.18 21.37
C THR A 24 4.72 -18.85 20.22
N SER A 25 5.36 -19.98 20.53
CA SER A 25 5.98 -20.89 19.55
C SER A 25 4.96 -21.83 18.88
N ASP A 26 3.71 -21.87 19.36
CA ASP A 26 2.64 -22.66 18.76
C ASP A 26 2.12 -22.03 17.44
N ALA A 27 2.05 -22.83 16.39
CA ALA A 27 1.70 -22.36 15.05
C ALA A 27 0.22 -21.97 14.91
N ARG A 28 -0.67 -22.68 15.62
CA ARG A 28 -2.10 -22.42 15.55
C ARG A 28 -2.45 -21.13 16.26
N GLN A 29 -1.94 -20.93 17.47
CA GLN A 29 -2.11 -19.68 18.21
C GLN A 29 -1.53 -18.49 17.44
N ARG A 30 -0.34 -18.61 16.83
CA ARG A 30 0.21 -17.54 15.98
C ARG A 30 -0.73 -17.17 14.83
N LYS A 31 -1.35 -18.16 14.18
CA LYS A 31 -2.30 -17.93 13.10
C LYS A 31 -3.53 -17.16 13.62
N GLU A 32 -4.13 -17.62 14.71
CA GLU A 32 -5.31 -16.98 15.33
C GLU A 32 -5.03 -15.53 15.74
N ILE A 33 -3.87 -15.26 16.39
CA ILE A 33 -3.47 -13.90 16.77
C ILE A 33 -3.24 -13.02 15.53
N THR A 34 -2.61 -13.57 14.48
CA THR A 34 -2.35 -12.84 13.23
C THR A 34 -3.65 -12.46 12.52
N GLU A 35 -4.62 -13.37 12.48
CA GLU A 35 -5.95 -13.13 11.90
C GLU A 35 -6.68 -12.02 12.67
N GLU A 36 -6.65 -12.05 14.00
CA GLU A 36 -7.26 -11.00 14.83
C GLU A 36 -6.57 -9.64 14.65
N PHE A 37 -5.24 -9.62 14.49
CA PHE A 37 -4.51 -8.39 14.18
C PHE A 37 -4.96 -7.78 12.84
N PHE A 38 -5.22 -8.59 11.82
CA PHE A 38 -5.75 -8.10 10.54
C PHE A 38 -7.22 -7.64 10.66
N SER A 39 -8.03 -8.30 11.48
CA SER A 39 -9.38 -7.85 11.83
C SER A 39 -9.36 -6.45 12.45
N TYR A 40 -8.51 -6.26 13.47
CA TYR A 40 -8.31 -4.96 14.11
C TYR A 40 -7.78 -3.90 13.13
N ARG A 41 -6.83 -4.24 12.25
CA ARG A 41 -6.37 -3.32 11.19
C ARG A 41 -7.52 -2.86 10.30
N SER A 42 -8.42 -3.77 9.91
CA SER A 42 -9.59 -3.43 9.09
C SER A 42 -10.51 -2.44 9.80
N LEU A 43 -10.75 -2.67 11.10
CA LEU A 43 -11.52 -1.74 11.95
C LEU A 43 -10.84 -0.37 12.04
N ALA A 44 -9.54 -0.32 12.33
CA ALA A 44 -8.79 0.93 12.41
C ALA A 44 -8.83 1.71 11.07
N ARG A 45 -8.78 1.00 9.94
CA ARG A 45 -8.85 1.58 8.60
C ARG A 45 -10.15 2.35 8.35
N SER A 46 -11.26 1.95 8.98
CA SER A 46 -12.53 2.69 8.86
C SER A 46 -12.44 4.14 9.37
N LEU A 47 -11.46 4.45 10.21
CA LEU A 47 -11.24 5.79 10.77
C LEU A 47 -10.24 6.63 9.96
N TRP A 48 -9.48 6.03 9.04
CA TRP A 48 -8.31 6.72 8.46
C TRP A 48 -8.66 7.93 7.61
N ASP A 49 -9.75 7.87 6.85
CA ASP A 49 -10.17 8.99 6.00
C ASP A 49 -10.51 10.23 6.85
N ASP A 50 -11.10 10.05 8.04
CA ASP A 50 -11.48 11.15 8.96
C ASP A 50 -10.25 11.90 9.51
N TYR A 51 -9.12 11.21 9.64
CA TYR A 51 -7.87 11.76 10.17
C TYR A 51 -6.82 12.03 9.09
N SER A 52 -7.17 11.87 7.82
CA SER A 52 -6.20 11.89 6.71
C SER A 52 -4.97 11.00 6.98
N ALA A 53 -5.21 9.82 7.56
CA ALA A 53 -4.17 8.86 7.89
C ALA A 53 -3.80 8.02 6.66
N TYR A 54 -2.49 7.85 6.43
CA TYR A 54 -1.97 7.10 5.29
C TYR A 54 -1.00 6.02 5.74
N GLU A 55 -1.00 4.91 5.02
CA GLU A 55 -0.12 3.79 5.33
C GLU A 55 1.35 4.15 5.06
N HIS A 56 2.23 3.72 5.97
CA HIS A 56 3.66 3.74 5.74
C HIS A 56 4.03 2.68 4.68
N TRP A 57 4.85 3.00 3.69
CA TRP A 57 5.21 2.08 2.59
C TRP A 57 5.68 0.70 3.04
N ALA A 58 6.59 0.66 4.03
CA ALA A 58 7.10 -0.59 4.60
C ALA A 58 6.06 -1.44 5.36
N LYS A 59 4.83 -0.95 5.56
CA LYS A 59 3.75 -1.61 6.30
C LYS A 59 2.56 -1.98 5.42
N ILE A 60 2.60 -1.67 4.12
CA ILE A 60 1.55 -2.08 3.19
C ILE A 60 1.69 -3.57 2.92
N GLU A 61 0.62 -4.31 3.22
CA GLU A 61 0.46 -5.69 2.81
C GLU A 61 -0.41 -5.77 1.57
N VAL A 62 0.03 -6.58 0.61
CA VAL A 62 -0.72 -6.82 -0.62
C VAL A 62 -1.74 -7.92 -0.35
N PRO A 63 -3.05 -7.61 -0.38
CA PRO A 63 -4.08 -8.60 -0.13
C PRO A 63 -4.07 -9.69 -1.20
N LYS A 64 -4.56 -10.88 -0.81
CA LYS A 64 -4.71 -12.02 -1.72
C LYS A 64 -6.01 -11.94 -2.50
N ASP A 65 -7.04 -11.38 -1.87
CA ASP A 65 -8.34 -11.16 -2.48
C ASP A 65 -8.27 -10.05 -3.54
N LYS A 66 -9.03 -10.21 -4.62
CA LYS A 66 -9.00 -9.29 -5.76
C LYS A 66 -9.73 -7.99 -5.48
N ASP A 67 -10.83 -8.03 -4.73
CA ASP A 67 -11.62 -6.85 -4.42
C ASP A 67 -10.86 -5.99 -3.40
N GLU A 68 -10.27 -6.62 -2.37
CA GLU A 68 -9.36 -5.93 -1.44
C GLU A 68 -8.14 -5.31 -2.14
N LEU A 69 -7.62 -5.97 -3.19
CA LEU A 69 -6.52 -5.42 -3.98
C LEU A 69 -6.95 -4.18 -4.76
N ALA A 70 -8.14 -4.21 -5.36
CA ALA A 70 -8.71 -3.05 -6.03
C ALA A 70 -8.93 -1.88 -5.05
N GLU A 71 -9.42 -2.15 -3.84
CA GLU A 71 -9.54 -1.15 -2.77
C GLU A 71 -8.18 -0.53 -2.38
N LEU A 72 -7.14 -1.35 -2.24
CA LEU A 72 -5.79 -0.88 -1.97
C LEU A 72 -5.30 0.04 -3.10
N GLN A 73 -5.44 -0.37 -4.36
CA GLN A 73 -5.03 0.42 -5.52
C GLN A 73 -5.79 1.75 -5.59
N ALA A 74 -7.10 1.73 -5.37
CA ALA A 74 -7.94 2.93 -5.35
C ALA A 74 -7.50 3.90 -4.24
N ARG A 75 -7.23 3.40 -3.03
CA ARG A 75 -6.75 4.22 -1.91
C ARG A 75 -5.38 4.86 -2.20
N LEU A 76 -4.45 4.09 -2.75
CA LEU A 76 -3.13 4.61 -3.12
C LEU A 76 -3.24 5.69 -4.21
N ARG A 77 -4.10 5.47 -5.21
CA ARG A 77 -4.36 6.43 -6.29
C ARG A 77 -5.08 7.70 -5.81
N LYS A 78 -5.96 7.60 -4.80
CA LYS A 78 -6.64 8.74 -4.18
C LYS A 78 -5.65 9.71 -3.53
N ARG A 79 -4.58 9.21 -2.91
CA ARG A 79 -3.59 10.05 -2.20
C ARG A 79 -2.37 10.42 -3.04
N PHE A 80 -1.85 9.49 -3.85
CA PHE A 80 -0.55 9.65 -4.49
C PHE A 80 -0.68 9.78 -6.01
N PRO A 81 0.25 10.49 -6.68
CA PRO A 81 0.26 10.65 -8.14
C PRO A 81 0.76 9.37 -8.83
N VAL A 82 -0.03 8.29 -8.72
CA VAL A 82 0.33 6.94 -9.18
C VAL A 82 0.61 6.90 -10.68
N ASP A 83 -0.12 7.65 -11.51
CA ASP A 83 0.11 7.67 -12.96
C ASP A 83 1.46 8.27 -13.33
N ALA A 84 1.82 9.40 -12.73
CA ALA A 84 3.10 10.04 -12.96
C ALA A 84 4.25 9.14 -12.49
N TYR A 85 4.07 8.47 -11.34
CA TYR A 85 5.01 7.47 -10.85
C TYR A 85 5.16 6.29 -11.80
N ASN A 86 4.05 5.72 -12.29
CA ASN A 86 4.08 4.60 -13.23
C ASN A 86 4.73 4.96 -14.56
N LYS A 87 4.46 6.16 -15.09
CA LYS A 87 5.12 6.66 -16.29
C LYS A 87 6.64 6.76 -16.08
N ALA A 88 7.08 7.40 -14.99
CA ALA A 88 8.50 7.52 -14.68
C ALA A 88 9.16 6.14 -14.46
N ARG A 89 8.45 5.20 -13.84
CA ARG A 89 8.93 3.82 -13.64
C ARG A 89 9.20 3.10 -14.96
N MET A 90 8.31 3.25 -15.94
CA MET A 90 8.49 2.64 -17.27
C MET A 90 9.57 3.34 -18.10
N GLU A 91 9.77 4.64 -17.91
CA GLU A 91 10.83 5.41 -18.58
C GLU A 91 12.23 5.06 -18.05
N LEU A 92 12.36 4.92 -16.73
CA LEU A 92 13.65 4.69 -16.07
C LEU A 92 14.05 3.21 -16.02
N ASP A 93 13.08 2.30 -15.99
CA ASP A 93 13.32 0.85 -15.93
C ASP A 93 12.35 0.10 -16.87
N PRO A 94 12.49 0.26 -18.21
CA PRO A 94 11.60 -0.36 -19.18
C PRO A 94 11.61 -1.89 -19.13
N ASN A 95 12.72 -2.48 -18.68
CA ASN A 95 12.90 -3.92 -18.52
C ASN A 95 12.46 -4.44 -17.15
N LYS A 96 11.99 -3.55 -16.26
CA LYS A 96 11.49 -3.88 -14.90
C LYS A 96 12.51 -4.66 -14.05
N VAL A 97 13.81 -4.41 -14.24
CA VAL A 97 14.91 -5.08 -13.53
C VAL A 97 14.87 -4.75 -12.03
N LEU A 98 14.44 -3.54 -11.68
CA LEU A 98 14.33 -3.05 -10.30
C LEU A 98 12.91 -3.21 -9.72
N SER A 99 12.04 -3.95 -10.40
CA SER A 99 10.66 -4.19 -9.96
C SER A 99 10.52 -5.48 -9.13
N ASN A 100 9.38 -5.63 -8.46
CA ASN A 100 9.01 -6.85 -7.76
C ASN A 100 7.49 -7.07 -7.76
N ALA A 101 7.06 -8.27 -7.38
CA ALA A 101 5.65 -8.65 -7.39
C ALA A 101 4.75 -7.76 -6.48
N LYS A 102 5.26 -7.26 -5.36
CA LYS A 102 4.47 -6.34 -4.51
C LYS A 102 4.25 -5.01 -5.23
N LEU A 103 5.30 -4.46 -5.84
CA LEU A 103 5.27 -3.19 -6.56
C LEU A 103 4.34 -3.25 -7.78
N GLU A 104 4.42 -4.31 -8.58
CA GLU A 104 3.53 -4.49 -9.74
C GLU A 104 2.05 -4.62 -9.34
N LYS A 105 1.75 -5.22 -8.18
CA LYS A 105 0.38 -5.32 -7.67
C LYS A 105 -0.13 -3.99 -7.11
N MET A 106 0.72 -3.22 -6.42
CA MET A 106 0.32 -1.92 -5.87
C MET A 106 0.17 -0.85 -6.96
N PHE A 107 1.04 -0.89 -7.97
CA PHE A 107 1.12 0.11 -9.02
C PHE A 107 1.14 -0.56 -10.40
N PRO A 108 0.02 -1.17 -10.82
CA PRO A 108 -0.07 -1.81 -12.12
C PRO A 108 0.10 -0.75 -13.22
N VAL A 109 0.92 -1.06 -14.23
CA VAL A 109 1.00 -0.26 -15.45
C VAL A 109 -0.18 -0.65 -16.31
N LEU A 110 -1.13 0.26 -16.47
CA LEU A 110 -2.18 0.11 -17.48
C LEU A 110 -1.50 0.35 -18.83
N GLU A 111 -1.29 -0.71 -19.61
CA GLU A 111 -0.86 -0.54 -21.00
C GLU A 111 -1.89 0.33 -21.73
N PRO A 112 -1.47 1.30 -22.57
CA PRO A 112 -2.37 1.84 -23.55
C PRO A 112 -2.85 0.67 -24.44
N PRO A 113 -4.12 0.62 -24.86
CA PRO A 113 -4.55 -0.38 -25.82
C PRO A 113 -3.61 -0.30 -27.03
N HIS A 114 -2.97 -1.43 -27.36
CA HIS A 114 -2.08 -1.53 -28.51
C HIS A 114 -2.68 -0.78 -29.70
N GLN A 115 -2.01 0.28 -30.15
CA GLN A 115 -2.20 0.75 -31.52
C GLN A 115 -1.62 -0.34 -32.41
N THR A 116 -2.49 -1.26 -32.82
CA THR A 116 -2.28 -2.11 -34.00
C THR A 116 -1.85 -1.19 -35.13
N LYS A 117 -0.60 -1.36 -35.56
CA LYS A 117 -0.11 -0.86 -36.84
C LYS A 117 -0.85 -1.53 -37.99
#